data_AF-A0A8I0ZUL1-F1
#
_entry.id   AF-A0A8I0ZUL1-F1
#
_cell.length_a   1.000
_cell.length_b   1.000
_cell.length_c   1.000
_cell.angle_alpha   90.00
_cell.angle_beta   90.00
_cell.angle_gamma   90.00
#
_symmetry.space_group_name_H-M   'P 1'
#
loop_
_entity.id
_entity.type
_entity.pdbx_description
1 polymer ?
#
loop_
_entity_poly.entity_id
_entity_poly.type
_entity_poly.pdbx_seq_one_letter_code
_entity_poly.pdbx_strand_id
1 'polypeptide(L)' 'MEPVVVYDDRMIWHLAAGTKIREVGKGGRVFVVDKTRPGRLWLGSTPCAVSDLEMPVEVMGCGR' A
#
# COMPACT_ATOMS: atom_id res chain seq x y z
N MET A 1 -14.84 -2.75 -10.79
CA MET A 1 -14.69 -2.17 -9.44
C MET A 1 -13.74 -0.99 -9.62
N GLU A 2 -14.17 0.21 -9.26
CA GLU A 2 -13.29 1.38 -9.34
C GLU A 2 -12.17 1.25 -8.31
N PRO A 3 -10.94 1.70 -8.62
CA PRO A 3 -9.84 1.67 -7.66
C PRO A 3 -10.17 2.59 -6.48
N VAL A 4 -10.01 2.08 -5.26
CA VAL A 4 -10.18 2.90 -4.06
C VAL A 4 -8.93 3.74 -3.88
N VAL A 5 -9.06 5.06 -3.98
CA VAL A 5 -7.96 6.01 -3.77
C VAL A 5 -7.93 6.45 -2.31
N VAL A 6 -6.77 6.30 -1.68
CA VAL A 6 -6.49 6.67 -0.30
C VAL A 6 -5.59 7.89 -0.30
N TYR A 7 -6.03 8.95 0.37
CA TYR A 7 -5.30 10.22 0.49
C TYR A 7 -4.58 10.37 1.84
N ASP A 8 -4.87 9.49 2.78
CA ASP A 8 -4.35 9.52 4.15
C ASP A 8 -3.83 8.15 4.57
N ASP A 9 -2.63 8.14 5.14
CA ASP A 9 -1.86 6.94 5.39
C ASP A 9 -2.42 6.09 6.56
N ARG A 10 -3.26 6.69 7.40
CA ARG A 10 -3.95 6.05 8.53
C ARG A 10 -4.87 4.92 8.10
N MET A 11 -5.42 4.99 6.89
CA MET A 11 -6.31 3.93 6.37
C MET A 11 -5.54 2.66 5.98
N ILE A 12 -4.24 2.77 5.67
CA ILE A 12 -3.44 1.65 5.16
C ILE A 12 -3.23 0.58 6.23
N TRP A 13 -3.18 0.98 7.50
CA TRP A 13 -3.04 0.09 8.65
C TRP A 13 -4.17 -0.93 8.79
N HIS A 14 -5.34 -0.62 8.23
CA HIS A 14 -6.53 -1.46 8.31
C HIS A 14 -6.74 -2.33 7.07
N LEU A 15 -5.86 -2.21 6.06
CA LEU A 15 -5.92 -3.05 4.87
C LEU A 15 -5.49 -4.47 5.20
N ALA A 16 -6.11 -5.44 4.52
CA ALA A 16 -5.76 -6.84 4.70
C ALA A 16 -4.30 -7.10 4.31
N ALA A 17 -3.64 -7.97 5.08
CA ALA A 17 -2.35 -8.55 4.73
C ALA A 17 -2.31 -9.01 3.25
N GLY A 18 -1.26 -8.64 2.52
CA GLY A 18 -1.12 -8.96 1.10
C GLY A 18 -1.86 -8.03 0.14
N THR A 19 -2.61 -7.03 0.64
CA THR A 19 -3.19 -5.99 -0.20
C THR A 19 -2.09 -5.23 -0.94
N LYS A 20 -2.28 -5.04 -2.24
CA LYS A 20 -1.37 -4.24 -3.07
C LYS A 20 -1.86 -2.80 -3.13
N ILE A 21 -0.95 -1.87 -2.94
CA ILE A 21 -1.19 -0.43 -3.04
C ILE A 21 -0.18 0.17 -4.03
N ARG A 22 -0.61 1.17 -4.79
CA ARG A 22 0.20 1.84 -5.81
C ARG A 22 0.18 3.35 -5.59
N GLU A 23 1.34 4.00 -5.58
CA GLU A 23 1.40 5.46 -5.54
C GLU A 23 0.80 6.08 -6.80
N VAL A 24 -0.04 7.10 -6.62
CA VAL A 24 -0.65 7.86 -7.71
C VAL A 24 0.29 9.01 -8.06
N GLY A 25 1.22 8.77 -8.98
CA GLY A 25 2.22 9.75 -9.38
C GLY A 25 3.28 9.18 -10.30
N LYS A 26 4.34 9.98 -10.56
CA LYS A 26 5.42 9.58 -11.47
C LYS A 26 6.17 8.33 -11.03
N GLY A 27 6.22 8.05 -9.72
CA GLY A 27 6.92 6.89 -9.17
C GLY A 27 6.18 5.57 -9.40
N GLY A 28 4.85 5.58 -9.27
CA GLY A 28 4.00 4.40 -9.52
C GLY A 28 4.40 3.15 -8.73
N ARG A 29 5.13 3.31 -7.60
CA ARG A 29 5.67 2.18 -6.86
C ARG A 29 4.54 1.35 -6.30
N VAL A 30 4.69 0.04 -6.37
CA VAL A 30 3.70 -0.91 -5.87
C VAL A 30 4.25 -1.56 -4.61
N PHE A 31 3.49 -1.42 -3.54
CA PHE A 31 3.80 -2.01 -2.25
C PHE A 31 2.78 -3.07 -1.88
N VAL A 32 3.21 -4.01 -1.05
CA VAL A 32 2.37 -5.06 -0.50
C VAL A 32 2.29 -4.88 1.02
N VAL A 33 1.08 -4.86 1.57
CA VAL A 33 0.87 -4.82 3.02
C VAL A 33 1.47 -6.07 3.65
N ASP A 34 2.36 -5.88 4.63
CA ASP A 34 3.02 -6.97 5.34
C ASP A 34 1.99 -7.90 6.02
N LYS A 35 2.27 -9.21 6.00
CA LYS A 35 1.36 -10.22 6.55
C LYS A 35 1.45 -10.38 8.08
N THR A 36 2.54 -9.90 8.66
CA THR A 36 2.99 -10.23 10.01
C THR A 36 3.21 -9.00 10.88
N ARG A 37 3.45 -7.82 10.28
CA ARG A 37 3.78 -6.59 11.00
C ARG A 37 2.89 -5.43 10.52
N PRO A 38 1.97 -4.92 11.38
CA PRO A 38 1.19 -3.72 11.07
C PRO A 38 2.08 -2.53 10.72
N GLY A 39 1.63 -1.68 9.79
CA GLY A 39 2.37 -0.47 9.39
C GLY A 39 3.59 -0.68 8.52
N ARG A 40 3.86 -1.93 8.17
CA ARG A 40 4.95 -2.29 7.30
C ARG A 40 4.44 -2.71 5.93
N LEU A 41 5.20 -2.32 4.94
CA LEU A 41 4.94 -2.57 3.54
C LEU A 41 6.17 -3.22 2.93
N TRP A 42 5.98 -3.90 1.80
CA TRP A 42 7.07 -4.47 1.02
C TRP A 42 7.08 -3.88 -0.39
N LEU A 43 8.20 -3.27 -0.75
CA LEU A 43 8.54 -2.95 -2.14
C LEU A 43 9.48 -4.03 -2.66
N GLY A 44 8.93 -5.04 -3.33
CA GLY A 44 9.68 -6.24 -3.67
C GLY A 44 10.15 -6.96 -2.40
N SER A 45 11.47 -7.05 -2.19
CA SER A 45 12.10 -7.63 -0.98
C SER A 45 12.53 -6.58 0.05
N THR A 46 12.29 -5.30 -0.22
CA THR A 46 12.67 -4.20 0.68
C THR A 46 11.48 -3.84 1.57
N PRO A 47 11.66 -3.83 2.91
CA PRO A 47 10.61 -3.35 3.79
C PRO A 47 10.57 -1.81 3.82
N CYS A 48 9.37 -1.25 3.80
CA CYS A 48 9.08 0.18 3.88
C CYS A 48 8.07 0.45 5.00
N ALA A 49 8.11 1.65 5.57
CA ALA A 49 7.06 2.14 6.45
C ALA A 49 5.92 2.74 5.62
N VAL A 50 4.71 2.76 6.19
CA VAL A 50 3.57 3.47 5.59
C VAL A 50 3.86 4.95 5.33
N SER A 51 4.67 5.58 6.20
CA SER A 51 5.11 6.98 6.06
C SER A 51 6.06 7.22 4.87
N ASP A 52 6.59 6.18 4.23
CA ASP A 52 7.49 6.30 3.07
C ASP A 52 6.74 6.43 1.74
N LEU A 53 5.41 6.32 1.80
CA LEU A 53 4.53 6.42 0.64
C LEU A 53 4.31 7.87 0.23
N GLU A 54 4.33 8.10 -1.07
CA GLU A 54 3.78 9.30 -1.67
C GLU A 54 2.25 9.16 -1.78
N MET A 55 1.52 10.02 -1.07
CA MET A 55 0.07 10.10 -1.19
C MET A 55 -0.36 10.92 -2.41
N PRO A 56 -1.49 10.59 -3.06
CA PRO A 56 -2.39 9.49 -2.73
C PRO A 56 -1.91 8.14 -3.27
N VAL A 57 -2.51 7.06 -2.77
CA VAL A 57 -2.29 5.69 -3.27
C VAL A 57 -3.59 5.06 -3.74
N GLU A 58 -3.52 4.17 -4.72
CA GLU A 58 -4.62 3.31 -5.16
C GLU A 58 -4.52 1.94 -4.52
N VAL A 59 -5.63 1.45 -3.96
CA VAL A 59 -5.77 0.08 -3.47
C VAL A 59 -6.17 -0.83 -4.64
N MET A 60 -5.28 -1.74 -5.00
CA MET A 60 -5.48 -2.69 -6.10
C MET A 60 -6.08 -4.02 -5.64
N GLY A 61 -6.26 -4.21 -4.33
CA GLY A 61 -6.85 -5.41 -3.71
C GLY A 61 -5.83 -6.45 -3.23
N CYS A 62 -6.33 -7.49 -2.57
CA CYS A 62 -5.57 -8.68 -2.18
C CYS A 62 -5.57 -9.65 -3.38
N GLY A 63 -4.37 -10.03 -3.86
CA GLY A 63 -4.28 -11.08 -4.87
C GLY A 63 -4.91 -12.37 -4.33
N ARG A 64 -5.93 -12.89 -5.03
CA ARG A 64 -6.51 -14.21 -4.77
C ARG A 64 -5.43 -15.29 -4.71
#